data_AF-A0A9P6YDI0-F1
#
_entry.id   AF-A0A9P6YDI0-F1
#
_cell.length_a   1.000
_cell.length_b   1.000
_cell.length_c   1.000
_cell.angle_alpha   90.00
_cell.angle_beta   90.00
_cell.angle_gamma   90.00
#
_symmetry.space_group_name_H-M   'P 1'
#
loop_
_entity.id
_entity.type
_entity.pdbx_description
1 polymer ?
#
loop_
_entity_poly.entity_id
_entity_poly.type
_entity_poly.pdbx_seq_one_letter_code
_entity_poly.pdbx_strand_id
1 'polypeptide(L)'
;MLLESTYLDIYWTDTNSEVISRNIQKRKLDHLLVHQSAITLHSTSKSSSKTKEAIKAATVKKISSHKRYTKSLSYQQQCPEDTLYIYKIIPIVMNAHYTHTSLFDLSVPQDISEQDINNIIWAPIFDALFCNSIVKIKCGDTVLKDANKKFKIDFRLGVVVNGRFVDISNIEVGKKVDSTKVKDDHQKIILEASTIIRRIIASYRFIDPTSFNVFSFQVCQLKGDLLHTQLTQPSKYIIKRSCTRIRVPLKPTDADAMELFLQTLMLFKEQVEETAASIKDDIIKAIDRRGSFDPVLNCAFKKNLPQFTSWIQE
;
A
#
# COMPACT_ATOMS: atom_id res chain seq x y z
N MET A 1 4.35 -3.34 -33.96
CA MET A 1 5.43 -2.59 -33.28
C MET A 1 4.86 -1.21 -32.98
N LEU A 2 4.21 -1.05 -31.84
CA LEU A 2 3.64 0.22 -31.37
C LEU A 2 4.49 0.65 -30.19
N LEU A 3 5.07 1.85 -30.29
CA LEU A 3 5.89 2.45 -29.24
C LEU A 3 5.01 2.68 -28.00
N GLU A 4 5.14 1.80 -27.01
CA GLU A 4 4.52 1.87 -25.67
C GLU A 4 5.17 2.96 -24.80
N SER A 5 5.23 4.18 -25.31
CA SER A 5 5.35 5.38 -24.48
C SER A 5 3.95 5.68 -23.97
N THR A 6 3.64 5.27 -22.74
CA THR A 6 2.29 5.45 -22.22
C THR A 6 2.08 6.91 -21.85
N TYR A 7 0.89 7.45 -22.12
CA TYR A 7 0.47 8.82 -21.77
C TYR A 7 0.70 9.20 -20.28
N LEU A 8 0.87 8.21 -19.39
CA LEU A 8 1.24 8.40 -17.98
C LEU A 8 2.75 8.66 -17.78
N ASP A 9 3.61 8.12 -18.65
CA ASP A 9 5.03 8.46 -18.70
C ASP A 9 5.20 9.88 -19.24
N ILE A 10 4.42 10.27 -20.27
CA ILE A 10 4.35 11.65 -20.78
C ILE A 10 3.87 12.59 -19.67
N TYR A 11 2.79 12.25 -18.94
CA TYR A 11 2.34 13.04 -17.79
C TYR A 11 3.40 13.20 -16.68
N TRP A 12 4.12 12.13 -16.34
CA TRP A 12 5.20 12.22 -15.34
C TRP A 12 6.40 13.00 -15.86
N THR A 13 6.69 12.92 -17.16
CA THR A 13 7.75 13.68 -17.82
C THR A 13 7.38 15.15 -17.91
N ASP A 14 6.13 15.50 -18.21
CA ASP A 14 5.65 16.88 -18.33
C ASP A 14 5.52 17.57 -16.96
N THR A 15 4.95 16.87 -15.97
CA THR A 15 4.87 17.35 -14.58
C THR A 15 6.27 17.50 -13.97
N ASN A 16 7.22 16.64 -14.35
CA ASN A 16 8.61 16.83 -14.00
C ASN A 16 9.30 17.89 -14.85
N SER A 17 8.96 18.14 -16.12
CA SER A 17 9.66 19.12 -16.96
C SER A 17 9.47 20.57 -16.48
N GLU A 18 8.27 20.91 -15.99
CA GLU A 18 8.00 22.20 -15.33
C GLU A 18 8.70 22.35 -13.97
N VAL A 19 8.98 21.24 -13.28
CA VAL A 19 9.66 21.23 -11.97
C VAL A 19 11.19 21.09 -12.12
N ILE A 20 11.67 20.39 -13.16
CA ILE A 20 13.07 20.08 -13.51
C ILE A 20 13.76 21.28 -14.12
N SER A 21 13.05 22.10 -14.90
CA SER A 21 13.61 23.35 -15.45
C SER A 21 14.03 24.34 -14.34
N ARG A 22 13.58 24.14 -13.09
CA ARG A 22 14.03 24.90 -11.91
C ARG A 22 15.15 24.26 -11.09
N ASN A 23 15.64 23.04 -11.39
CA ASN A 23 16.61 22.36 -10.52
C ASN A 23 17.64 21.51 -11.29
N ILE A 24 18.48 22.19 -12.08
CA ILE A 24 19.53 21.61 -12.93
C ILE A 24 20.61 20.81 -12.14
N GLN A 25 20.65 20.85 -10.81
CA GLN A 25 21.68 20.14 -10.02
C GLN A 25 21.33 18.69 -9.61
N LYS A 26 20.12 18.17 -9.87
CA LYS A 26 19.71 16.84 -9.35
C LYS A 26 20.10 15.62 -10.20
N ARG A 27 20.69 15.81 -11.39
CA ARG A 27 21.05 14.71 -12.31
C ARG A 27 22.22 13.82 -11.86
N LYS A 28 22.82 14.07 -10.69
CA LYS A 28 23.79 13.15 -10.08
C LYS A 28 23.17 12.15 -9.09
N LEU A 29 21.90 12.31 -8.71
CA LEU A 29 21.26 11.48 -7.67
C LEU A 29 20.56 10.23 -8.24
N ASP A 30 20.10 10.26 -9.48
CA ASP A 30 19.41 9.11 -10.11
C ASP A 30 20.36 7.92 -10.34
N HIS A 31 21.66 8.18 -10.47
CA HIS A 31 22.67 7.13 -10.57
C HIS A 31 23.00 6.44 -9.23
N LEU A 32 22.63 7.05 -8.10
CA LEU A 32 22.82 6.49 -6.75
C LEU A 32 21.60 5.69 -6.27
N LEU A 33 20.39 5.99 -6.77
CA LEU A 33 19.15 5.31 -6.38
C LEU A 33 19.01 3.89 -6.96
N VAL A 34 19.71 3.58 -8.06
CA VAL A 34 19.77 2.21 -8.60
C VAL A 34 20.50 1.25 -7.62
N HIS A 35 21.37 1.77 -6.76
CA HIS A 35 22.13 0.93 -5.82
C HIS A 35 21.48 0.75 -4.44
N GLN A 36 20.50 1.56 -4.04
CA GLN A 36 19.86 1.43 -2.72
C GLN A 36 18.74 0.38 -2.67
N SER A 37 18.16 0.02 -3.82
CA SER A 37 17.18 -1.08 -3.95
C SER A 37 17.77 -2.47 -3.64
N ALA A 38 19.09 -2.58 -3.55
CA ALA A 38 19.78 -3.84 -3.29
C ALA A 38 19.91 -4.19 -1.79
N ILE A 39 19.63 -3.26 -0.88
CA ILE A 39 20.03 -3.41 0.53
C ILE A 39 18.94 -4.00 1.44
N THR A 40 17.68 -4.06 1.00
CA THR A 40 16.56 -4.56 1.84
C THR A 40 15.99 -5.92 1.39
N LEU A 41 16.80 -6.79 0.79
CA LEU A 41 16.36 -8.12 0.30
C LEU A 41 17.03 -9.31 1.01
N HIS A 42 17.75 -9.09 2.11
CA HIS A 42 18.57 -10.14 2.73
C HIS A 42 17.89 -11.02 3.79
N SER A 43 16.64 -10.75 4.21
CA SER A 43 15.96 -11.56 5.23
C SER A 43 15.04 -12.68 4.70
N THR A 44 14.86 -12.83 3.37
CA THR A 44 13.80 -13.72 2.79
C THR A 44 14.31 -14.93 1.99
N SER A 45 15.55 -15.39 2.19
CA SER A 45 16.17 -16.40 1.28
C SER A 45 15.48 -17.78 1.23
N LYS A 46 14.89 -18.27 2.33
CA LYS A 46 14.17 -19.57 2.36
C LYS A 46 12.69 -19.48 1.98
N SER A 47 12.02 -18.37 2.31
CA SER A 47 10.63 -18.07 1.89
C SER A 47 10.55 -17.83 0.37
N SER A 48 11.62 -17.25 -0.20
CA SER A 48 11.73 -16.96 -1.64
C SER A 48 11.69 -18.21 -2.52
N SER A 49 12.33 -19.33 -2.14
CA SER A 49 12.39 -20.52 -3.02
C SER A 49 11.03 -21.21 -3.16
N LYS A 50 10.32 -21.44 -2.04
CA LYS A 50 8.99 -22.07 -2.05
C LYS A 50 7.94 -21.21 -2.76
N THR A 51 8.03 -19.88 -2.58
CA THR A 51 7.17 -18.92 -3.29
C THR A 51 7.40 -18.99 -4.80
N LYS A 52 8.66 -19.02 -5.24
CA LYS A 52 9.03 -19.20 -6.65
C LYS A 52 8.54 -20.53 -7.22
N GLU A 53 8.64 -21.61 -6.46
CA GLU A 53 8.12 -22.92 -6.85
C GLU A 53 6.60 -22.90 -7.02
N ALA A 54 5.87 -22.30 -6.10
CA ALA A 54 4.41 -22.18 -6.19
C ALA A 54 3.96 -21.31 -7.37
N ILE A 55 4.65 -20.19 -7.62
CA ILE A 55 4.41 -19.36 -8.81
C ILE A 55 4.65 -20.18 -10.08
N LYS A 56 5.80 -20.87 -10.18
CA LYS A 56 6.12 -21.71 -11.34
C LYS A 56 5.10 -22.82 -11.55
N ALA A 57 4.67 -23.48 -10.47
CA ALA A 57 3.67 -24.55 -10.52
C ALA A 57 2.28 -24.04 -10.94
N ALA A 58 1.89 -22.84 -10.51
CA ALA A 58 0.62 -22.21 -10.86
C ALA A 58 0.60 -21.64 -12.28
N THR A 59 1.75 -21.23 -12.83
CA THR A 59 1.86 -20.53 -14.12
C THR A 59 2.29 -21.44 -15.29
N VAL A 60 2.27 -22.76 -15.13
CA VAL A 60 2.69 -23.71 -16.17
C VAL A 60 1.88 -23.54 -17.47
N LYS A 61 2.59 -23.40 -18.60
CA LYS A 61 2.02 -23.13 -19.93
C LYS A 61 1.15 -24.25 -20.50
N LYS A 62 1.47 -25.52 -20.22
CA LYS A 62 0.83 -26.71 -20.83
C LYS A 62 -0.43 -27.21 -20.11
N ILE A 63 -1.00 -26.43 -19.20
CA ILE A 63 -2.19 -26.83 -18.43
C ILE A 63 -3.31 -25.81 -18.54
N SER A 64 -4.56 -26.30 -18.53
CA SER A 64 -5.77 -25.48 -18.56
C SER A 64 -5.88 -24.54 -17.35
N SER A 65 -6.57 -23.40 -17.47
CA SER A 65 -6.80 -22.46 -16.37
C SER A 65 -7.44 -23.09 -15.12
N HIS A 66 -8.41 -23.99 -15.29
CA HIS A 66 -9.01 -24.73 -14.17
C HIS A 66 -7.99 -25.59 -13.38
N LYS A 67 -7.09 -26.28 -14.10
CA LYS A 67 -5.98 -27.04 -13.49
C LYS A 67 -4.97 -26.14 -12.78
N ARG A 68 -4.70 -24.92 -13.29
CA ARG A 68 -3.84 -23.92 -12.62
C ARG A 68 -4.46 -23.48 -11.29
N TYR A 69 -5.73 -23.12 -11.30
CA TYR A 69 -6.47 -22.75 -10.08
C TYR A 69 -6.45 -23.87 -9.05
N THR A 70 -6.83 -25.09 -9.44
CA THR A 70 -6.87 -26.24 -8.52
C THR A 70 -5.50 -26.55 -7.92
N LYS A 71 -4.42 -26.46 -8.71
CA LYS A 71 -3.04 -26.61 -8.19
C LYS A 71 -2.66 -25.50 -7.23
N SER A 72 -3.04 -24.25 -7.48
CA SER A 72 -2.74 -23.14 -6.56
C SER A 72 -3.43 -23.30 -5.21
N LEU A 73 -4.63 -23.90 -5.16
CA LEU A 73 -5.33 -24.18 -3.90
C LEU A 73 -4.57 -25.17 -3.00
N SER A 74 -3.96 -26.22 -3.57
CA SER A 74 -3.23 -27.20 -2.76
C SER A 74 -2.05 -26.60 -2.00
N TYR A 75 -1.49 -25.48 -2.47
CA TYR A 75 -0.40 -24.80 -1.77
C TYR A 75 -0.88 -23.99 -0.55
N GLN A 76 -2.16 -23.61 -0.48
CA GLN A 76 -2.70 -22.95 0.73
C GLN A 76 -2.61 -23.84 1.97
N GLN A 77 -2.69 -25.16 1.78
CA GLN A 77 -2.70 -26.14 2.87
C GLN A 77 -1.28 -26.55 3.33
N GLN A 78 -0.23 -26.11 2.63
CA GLN A 78 1.14 -26.62 2.83
C GLN A 78 2.11 -25.58 3.40
N CYS A 79 1.63 -24.40 3.79
CA CYS A 79 2.48 -23.25 4.08
C CYS A 79 2.50 -22.81 5.55
N PRO A 80 3.65 -22.30 6.04
CA PRO A 80 3.76 -21.66 7.35
C PRO A 80 2.82 -20.45 7.46
N GLU A 81 2.28 -20.21 8.66
CA GLU A 81 1.30 -19.14 8.93
C GLU A 81 1.77 -17.77 8.40
N ASP A 82 3.06 -17.46 8.54
CA ASP A 82 3.64 -16.14 8.23
C ASP A 82 3.66 -15.78 6.73
N THR A 83 3.50 -16.74 5.82
CA THR A 83 3.49 -16.48 4.36
C THR A 83 2.17 -16.86 3.69
N LEU A 84 1.18 -17.28 4.49
CA LEU A 84 -0.10 -17.81 4.02
C LEU A 84 -0.83 -16.85 3.06
N TYR A 85 -0.65 -15.54 3.22
CA TYR A 85 -1.26 -14.52 2.36
C TYR A 85 -0.81 -14.60 0.90
N ILE A 86 0.47 -14.88 0.61
CA ILE A 86 0.99 -15.01 -0.76
C ILE A 86 0.30 -16.17 -1.48
N TYR A 87 0.14 -17.29 -0.77
CA TYR A 87 -0.52 -18.49 -1.27
C TYR A 87 -2.04 -18.34 -1.38
N LYS A 88 -2.63 -17.33 -0.72
CA LYS A 88 -4.03 -16.92 -0.94
C LYS A 88 -4.17 -16.00 -2.16
N ILE A 89 -3.20 -15.12 -2.41
CA ILE A 89 -3.25 -14.16 -3.54
C ILE A 89 -3.09 -14.86 -4.89
N ILE A 90 -2.18 -15.83 -5.02
CA ILE A 90 -1.99 -16.58 -6.29
C ILE A 90 -3.31 -17.19 -6.82
N PRO A 91 -4.07 -17.99 -6.04
CA PRO A 91 -5.34 -18.55 -6.50
C PRO A 91 -6.41 -17.49 -6.79
N ILE A 92 -6.41 -16.34 -6.10
CA ILE A 92 -7.31 -15.23 -6.42
C ILE A 92 -7.06 -14.74 -7.85
N VAL A 93 -5.79 -14.46 -8.18
CA VAL A 93 -5.39 -14.01 -9.52
C VAL A 93 -5.69 -15.09 -10.56
N MET A 94 -5.37 -16.36 -10.27
CA MET A 94 -5.65 -17.48 -11.18
C MET A 94 -7.15 -17.71 -11.41
N ASN A 95 -7.96 -17.55 -10.37
CA ASN A 95 -9.41 -17.66 -10.47
C ASN A 95 -9.99 -16.55 -11.35
N ALA A 96 -9.51 -15.31 -11.20
CA ALA A 96 -9.92 -14.22 -12.07
C ALA A 96 -9.57 -14.49 -13.54
N HIS A 97 -8.37 -14.99 -13.82
CA HIS A 97 -7.98 -15.44 -15.17
C HIS A 97 -8.85 -16.57 -15.73
N TYR A 98 -9.41 -17.41 -14.86
CA TYR A 98 -10.26 -18.53 -15.26
C TYR A 98 -11.72 -18.10 -15.50
N THR A 99 -12.26 -17.25 -14.64
CA THR A 99 -13.70 -16.91 -14.58
C THR A 99 -14.04 -15.59 -15.27
N HIS A 100 -13.08 -14.68 -15.39
CA HIS A 100 -13.27 -13.33 -15.93
C HIS A 100 -12.20 -13.02 -16.99
N THR A 101 -12.09 -13.87 -18.01
CA THR A 101 -11.06 -13.74 -19.06
C THR A 101 -11.08 -12.39 -19.77
N SER A 102 -12.27 -11.82 -19.98
CA SER A 102 -12.45 -10.51 -20.60
C SER A 102 -11.79 -9.36 -19.83
N LEU A 103 -11.61 -9.50 -18.50
CA LEU A 103 -10.92 -8.51 -17.65
C LEU A 103 -9.44 -8.34 -18.05
N PHE A 104 -8.84 -9.38 -18.62
CA PHE A 104 -7.42 -9.40 -19.00
C PHE A 104 -7.19 -9.17 -20.49
N ASP A 105 -8.26 -9.12 -21.29
CA ASP A 105 -8.19 -8.80 -22.71
C ASP A 105 -8.32 -7.28 -22.91
N LEU A 106 -7.19 -6.62 -23.14
CA LEU A 106 -7.12 -5.17 -23.36
C LEU A 106 -7.65 -4.73 -24.73
N SER A 107 -7.93 -5.68 -25.64
CA SER A 107 -8.47 -5.38 -26.97
C SER A 107 -9.99 -5.24 -27.00
N VAL A 108 -10.67 -5.68 -25.94
CA VAL A 108 -12.13 -5.67 -25.83
C VAL A 108 -12.56 -4.54 -24.88
N PRO A 109 -13.47 -3.65 -25.29
CA PRO A 109 -14.07 -2.67 -24.39
C PRO A 109 -14.75 -3.40 -23.22
N GLN A 110 -14.32 -3.09 -21.99
CA GLN A 110 -14.85 -3.76 -20.81
C GLN A 110 -16.07 -3.01 -20.27
N ASP A 111 -17.22 -3.67 -20.30
CA ASP A 111 -18.42 -3.23 -19.58
C ASP A 111 -18.43 -3.78 -18.14
N ILE A 112 -17.34 -3.53 -17.42
CA ILE A 112 -17.18 -3.95 -16.02
C ILE A 112 -17.19 -2.72 -15.12
N SER A 113 -17.94 -2.71 -14.02
CA SER A 113 -17.95 -1.56 -13.11
C SER A 113 -16.68 -1.48 -12.26
N GLU A 114 -16.45 -0.34 -11.62
CA GLU A 114 -15.36 -0.17 -10.63
C GLU A 114 -15.49 -1.16 -9.48
N GLN A 115 -16.73 -1.31 -9.00
CA GLN A 115 -17.08 -2.22 -7.92
C GLN A 115 -16.82 -3.68 -8.31
N ASP A 116 -17.07 -4.06 -9.57
CA ASP A 116 -16.77 -5.41 -10.06
C ASP A 116 -15.26 -5.68 -10.06
N ILE A 117 -14.45 -4.74 -10.56
CA ILE A 117 -12.98 -4.84 -10.52
C ILE A 117 -12.51 -4.98 -9.07
N ASN A 118 -13.08 -4.17 -8.16
CA ASN A 118 -12.76 -4.22 -6.75
C ASN A 118 -13.12 -5.59 -6.15
N ASN A 119 -14.33 -6.10 -6.39
CA ASN A 119 -14.82 -7.36 -5.84
C ASN A 119 -14.09 -8.59 -6.39
N ILE A 120 -13.69 -8.57 -7.67
CA ILE A 120 -13.06 -9.70 -8.34
C ILE A 120 -11.56 -9.79 -8.01
N ILE A 121 -10.86 -8.64 -7.95
CA ILE A 121 -9.41 -8.59 -7.83
C ILE A 121 -8.98 -8.00 -6.49
N TRP A 122 -9.26 -6.72 -6.27
CA TRP A 122 -8.52 -5.96 -5.26
C TRP A 122 -8.97 -6.21 -3.83
N ALA A 123 -10.28 -6.21 -3.56
CA ALA A 123 -10.80 -6.50 -2.23
C ALA A 123 -10.34 -7.88 -1.72
N PRO A 124 -10.47 -8.98 -2.49
CA PRO A 124 -9.94 -10.28 -2.05
C PRO A 124 -8.42 -10.28 -1.84
N ILE A 125 -7.66 -9.55 -2.68
CA ILE A 125 -6.20 -9.43 -2.53
C ILE A 125 -5.84 -8.70 -1.24
N PHE A 126 -6.48 -7.57 -0.93
CA PHE A 126 -6.19 -6.82 0.28
C PHE A 126 -6.61 -7.59 1.54
N ASP A 127 -7.77 -8.24 1.51
CA ASP A 127 -8.21 -9.11 2.60
C ASP A 127 -7.23 -10.27 2.83
N ALA A 128 -6.73 -10.88 1.76
CA ALA A 128 -5.69 -11.89 1.86
C ALA A 128 -4.37 -11.31 2.39
N LEU A 129 -3.93 -10.16 1.88
CA LEU A 129 -2.66 -9.51 2.21
C LEU A 129 -2.53 -9.17 3.70
N PHE A 130 -3.62 -8.69 4.31
CA PHE A 130 -3.66 -8.34 5.73
C PHE A 130 -4.39 -9.38 6.59
N CYS A 131 -4.65 -10.58 6.06
CA CYS A 131 -5.17 -11.67 6.89
C CYS A 131 -4.18 -11.98 8.01
N ASN A 132 -4.69 -12.19 9.22
CA ASN A 132 -3.90 -12.42 10.44
C ASN A 132 -2.88 -11.30 10.77
N SER A 133 -3.03 -10.11 10.19
CA SER A 133 -2.22 -8.95 10.52
C SER A 133 -2.74 -8.22 11.77
N ILE A 134 -1.85 -7.42 12.39
CA ILE A 134 -2.21 -6.37 13.34
C ILE A 134 -3.04 -5.26 12.67
N VAL A 135 -2.87 -5.09 11.36
CA VAL A 135 -3.63 -4.16 10.52
C VAL A 135 -5.01 -4.75 10.26
N LYS A 136 -6.04 -3.92 10.44
CA LYS A 136 -7.43 -4.23 10.15
C LYS A 136 -7.89 -3.36 8.99
N ILE A 137 -8.59 -3.97 8.05
CA ILE A 137 -9.20 -3.30 6.91
C ILE A 137 -10.65 -2.99 7.27
N LYS A 138 -11.09 -1.77 6.95
CA LYS A 138 -12.50 -1.39 6.87
C LYS A 138 -12.80 -1.02 5.43
N CYS A 139 -13.66 -1.80 4.79
CA CYS A 139 -14.08 -1.61 3.40
C CYS A 139 -15.42 -0.84 3.31
N GLY A 140 -15.66 -0.28 2.12
CA GLY A 140 -16.90 0.42 1.75
C GLY A 140 -16.69 1.93 1.64
N ASP A 141 -17.78 2.67 1.39
CA ASP A 141 -17.81 4.15 1.34
C ASP A 141 -17.53 4.76 2.72
N THR A 142 -16.30 4.62 3.19
CA THR A 142 -15.92 5.02 4.53
C THR A 142 -15.40 6.44 4.51
N VAL A 143 -15.99 7.28 5.35
CA VAL A 143 -15.55 8.66 5.53
C VAL A 143 -14.70 8.74 6.80
N LEU A 144 -13.56 9.43 6.72
CA LEU A 144 -12.88 9.92 7.90
C LEU A 144 -13.79 10.94 8.61
N LYS A 145 -14.42 10.52 9.71
CA LYS A 145 -15.54 11.21 10.42
C LYS A 145 -15.50 12.74 10.57
N ASP A 146 -14.33 13.38 10.64
CA ASP A 146 -14.16 14.82 10.93
C ASP A 146 -13.67 15.70 9.76
N ALA A 147 -13.68 15.24 8.51
CA ALA A 147 -13.28 16.11 7.40
C ALA A 147 -14.46 16.98 6.94
N ASN A 148 -14.34 18.31 7.07
CA ASN A 148 -15.26 19.32 6.49
C ASN A 148 -15.46 19.14 4.97
N LYS A 149 -14.62 18.32 4.31
CA LYS A 149 -14.83 17.74 2.99
C LYS A 149 -14.88 16.22 3.13
N LYS A 150 -16.06 15.62 2.91
CA LYS A 150 -16.27 14.17 3.03
C LYS A 150 -15.69 13.46 1.80
N PHE A 151 -14.40 13.13 1.83
CA PHE A 151 -13.82 12.18 0.87
C PHE A 151 -14.15 10.77 1.36
N LYS A 152 -14.84 10.00 0.53
CA LYS A 152 -15.12 8.58 0.76
C LYS A 152 -13.98 7.79 0.16
N ILE A 153 -13.24 7.00 0.92
CA ILE A 153 -12.22 6.10 0.39
C ILE A 153 -12.69 4.65 0.50
N ASP A 154 -12.28 3.82 -0.46
CA ASP A 154 -12.75 2.43 -0.57
C ASP A 154 -12.27 1.55 0.58
N PHE A 155 -11.02 1.74 1.01
CA PHE A 155 -10.46 1.00 2.13
C PHE A 155 -9.67 1.89 3.09
N ARG A 156 -9.99 1.74 4.36
CA ARG A 156 -9.23 2.28 5.49
C ARG A 156 -8.47 1.17 6.17
N LEU A 157 -7.16 1.35 6.28
CA LEU A 157 -6.28 0.43 7.00
C LEU A 157 -5.91 1.10 8.32
N GLY A 158 -6.01 0.33 9.40
CA GLY A 158 -5.81 0.85 10.74
C GLY A 158 -5.41 -0.22 11.72
N VAL A 159 -4.97 0.22 12.90
CA VAL A 159 -4.69 -0.65 14.04
C VAL A 159 -5.68 -0.37 15.16
N VAL A 160 -6.09 -1.42 15.87
CA VAL A 160 -6.96 -1.26 17.04
C VAL A 160 -6.10 -1.12 18.28
N VAL A 161 -6.18 0.04 18.94
CA VAL A 161 -5.48 0.33 20.19
C VAL A 161 -6.52 0.76 21.23
N ASN A 162 -6.59 0.03 22.35
CA ASN A 162 -7.59 0.24 23.41
C ASN A 162 -9.03 0.36 22.88
N GLY A 163 -9.42 -0.55 21.99
CA GLY A 163 -10.76 -0.57 21.38
C GLY A 163 -11.05 0.55 20.37
N ARG A 164 -10.09 1.44 20.09
CA ARG A 164 -10.23 2.49 19.08
C ARG A 164 -9.46 2.12 17.81
N PHE A 165 -10.09 2.35 16.66
CA PHE A 165 -9.46 2.16 15.35
C PHE A 165 -8.68 3.41 14.97
N VAL A 166 -7.36 3.29 14.87
CA VAL A 166 -6.44 4.35 14.44
C VAL A 166 -6.09 4.10 12.99
N ASP A 167 -6.46 5.02 12.11
CA ASP A 167 -6.10 4.97 10.69
C ASP A 167 -4.59 5.12 10.49
N ILE A 168 -4.02 4.33 9.59
CA ILE A 168 -2.57 4.34 9.27
C ILE A 168 -2.30 4.38 7.76
N SER A 169 -3.26 3.96 6.94
CA SER A 169 -3.11 3.82 5.49
C SER A 169 -4.49 3.85 4.81
N ASN A 170 -4.51 4.17 3.52
CA ASN A 170 -5.71 4.21 2.71
C ASN A 170 -5.49 3.57 1.34
N ILE A 171 -6.58 3.12 0.72
CA ILE A 171 -6.60 2.59 -0.64
C ILE A 171 -7.81 3.14 -1.38
N GLU A 172 -7.60 3.50 -2.64
CA GLU A 172 -8.62 3.96 -3.58
C GLU A 172 -8.57 3.10 -4.85
N VAL A 173 -9.70 2.61 -5.32
CA VAL A 173 -9.84 1.75 -6.50
C VAL A 173 -10.66 2.46 -7.55
N GLY A 174 -10.02 2.87 -8.64
CA GLY A 174 -10.65 3.53 -9.79
C GLY A 174 -10.87 2.60 -11.00
N LYS A 175 -11.93 2.84 -11.78
CA LYS A 175 -12.21 2.14 -13.05
C LYS A 175 -11.48 2.72 -14.27
N LYS A 176 -11.26 4.05 -14.31
CA LYS A 176 -10.83 4.74 -15.54
C LYS A 176 -9.37 5.13 -15.50
N VAL A 177 -8.63 4.75 -16.54
CA VAL A 177 -7.23 5.16 -16.78
C VAL A 177 -7.14 6.52 -17.50
N ASP A 178 -8.14 7.39 -17.33
CA ASP A 178 -8.04 8.77 -17.81
C ASP A 178 -7.06 9.54 -16.90
N SER A 179 -6.17 10.30 -17.52
CA SER A 179 -5.23 11.18 -16.82
C SER A 179 -5.90 12.11 -15.80
N THR A 180 -7.10 12.63 -16.08
CA THR A 180 -7.83 13.50 -15.15
C THR A 180 -8.28 12.72 -13.94
N LYS A 181 -8.94 11.58 -14.15
CA LYS A 181 -9.41 10.70 -13.06
C LYS A 181 -8.27 10.18 -12.19
N VAL A 182 -7.15 9.77 -12.79
CA VAL A 182 -5.96 9.33 -12.03
C VAL A 182 -5.39 10.46 -11.18
N LYS A 183 -5.37 11.70 -11.68
CA LYS A 183 -4.93 12.87 -10.90
C LYS A 183 -5.89 13.17 -9.74
N ASP A 184 -7.19 13.12 -10.00
CA ASP A 184 -8.21 13.36 -8.99
C ASP A 184 -8.12 12.30 -7.87
N ASP A 185 -7.94 11.03 -8.23
CA ASP A 185 -7.81 9.93 -7.27
C ASP A 185 -6.49 10.03 -6.50
N HIS A 186 -5.38 10.40 -7.14
CA HIS A 186 -4.13 10.71 -6.45
C HIS A 186 -4.30 11.87 -5.45
N GLN A 187 -4.94 12.96 -5.86
CA GLN A 187 -5.18 14.10 -4.97
C GLN A 187 -6.02 13.67 -3.76
N LYS A 188 -7.05 12.86 -3.99
CA LYS A 188 -7.93 12.33 -2.95
C LYS A 188 -7.15 11.51 -1.91
N ILE A 189 -6.35 10.54 -2.34
CA ILE A 189 -5.57 9.71 -1.39
C ILE A 189 -4.49 10.51 -0.66
N ILE A 190 -3.89 11.52 -1.29
CA ILE A 190 -2.89 12.40 -0.67
C ILE A 190 -3.54 13.27 0.42
N LEU A 191 -4.68 13.88 0.12
CA LEU A 191 -5.43 14.68 1.10
C LEU A 191 -5.86 13.83 2.30
N GLU A 192 -6.26 12.59 2.03
CA GLU A 192 -6.62 11.64 3.05
C GLU A 192 -5.42 11.22 3.90
N ALA A 193 -4.27 10.97 3.27
CA ALA A 193 -3.02 10.65 3.97
C ALA A 193 -2.58 11.79 4.89
N SER A 194 -2.62 13.04 4.42
CA SER A 194 -2.37 14.23 5.26
C SER A 194 -3.37 14.35 6.41
N THR A 195 -4.62 13.93 6.20
CA THR A 195 -5.65 13.92 7.26
C THR A 195 -5.37 12.85 8.31
N ILE A 196 -4.92 11.65 7.90
CA ILE A 196 -4.47 10.59 8.81
C ILE A 196 -3.31 11.10 9.69
N ILE A 197 -2.27 11.68 9.08
CA ILE A 197 -1.13 12.27 9.82
C ILE A 197 -1.60 13.28 10.86
N ARG A 198 -2.44 14.25 10.44
CA ARG A 198 -2.98 15.27 11.37
C ARG A 198 -3.76 14.67 12.52
N ARG A 199 -4.56 13.62 12.29
CA ARG A 199 -5.33 12.95 13.33
C ARG A 199 -4.47 12.20 14.32
N ILE A 200 -3.44 11.51 13.84
CA ILE A 200 -2.47 10.82 14.70
C ILE A 200 -1.82 11.86 15.61
N ILE A 201 -1.32 12.97 15.07
CA ILE A 201 -0.66 14.02 15.85
C ILE A 201 -1.64 14.71 16.81
N ALA A 202 -2.87 15.02 16.37
CA ALA A 202 -3.88 15.68 17.22
C ALA A 202 -4.30 14.79 18.40
N SER A 203 -4.48 13.50 18.16
CA SER A 203 -4.91 12.51 19.16
C SER A 203 -3.77 12.05 20.06
N TYR A 204 -2.57 11.94 19.50
CA TYR A 204 -1.36 11.40 20.11
C TYR A 204 -0.21 12.38 19.93
N ARG A 205 -0.31 13.53 20.61
CA ARG A 205 0.57 14.70 20.48
C ARG A 205 2.06 14.44 20.67
N PHE A 206 2.40 13.29 21.25
CA PHE A 206 3.76 12.86 21.55
C PHE A 206 4.43 12.06 20.45
N ILE A 207 3.67 11.61 19.44
CA ILE A 207 4.23 10.92 18.28
C ILE A 207 4.90 11.96 17.39
N ASP A 208 6.18 11.74 17.10
CA ASP A 208 6.96 12.57 16.20
C ASP A 208 6.39 12.47 14.77
N PRO A 209 5.95 13.58 14.14
CA PRO A 209 5.43 13.56 12.78
C PRO A 209 6.41 13.04 11.73
N THR A 210 7.71 13.12 12.00
CA THR A 210 8.76 12.68 11.10
C THR A 210 9.08 11.19 11.22
N SER A 211 8.64 10.52 12.29
CA SER A 211 8.97 9.13 12.58
C SER A 211 8.14 8.10 11.82
N PHE A 212 7.08 8.53 11.11
CA PHE A 212 6.20 7.64 10.38
C PHE A 212 5.79 8.20 9.02
N ASN A 213 5.37 7.29 8.14
CA ASN A 213 4.85 7.61 6.82
C ASN A 213 3.44 7.04 6.69
N VAL A 214 2.55 7.74 5.99
CA VAL A 214 1.27 7.16 5.59
C VAL A 214 1.40 6.64 4.17
N PHE A 215 1.37 5.31 4.05
CA PHE A 215 1.40 4.61 2.77
C PHE A 215 -0.01 4.55 2.19
N SER A 216 -0.17 4.93 0.93
CA SER A 216 -1.44 5.03 0.23
C SER A 216 -1.36 4.24 -1.07
N PHE A 217 -2.37 3.45 -1.37
CA PHE A 217 -2.39 2.64 -2.58
C PHE A 217 -3.50 3.11 -3.51
N GLN A 218 -3.13 3.75 -4.62
CA GLN A 218 -4.07 4.07 -5.68
C GLN A 218 -4.08 2.94 -6.69
N VAL A 219 -5.24 2.39 -6.96
CA VAL A 219 -5.46 1.37 -7.95
C VAL A 219 -6.30 1.95 -9.07
N CYS A 220 -5.94 1.63 -10.32
CA CYS A 220 -6.77 1.88 -11.47
C CYS A 220 -6.78 0.66 -12.39
N GLN A 221 -7.95 0.04 -12.56
CA GLN A 221 -8.11 -1.25 -13.23
C GLN A 221 -7.17 -2.32 -12.65
N LEU A 222 -6.25 -2.83 -13.47
CA LEU A 222 -5.27 -3.86 -13.10
C LEU A 222 -3.89 -3.27 -12.73
N LYS A 223 -3.81 -1.96 -12.55
CA LYS A 223 -2.58 -1.23 -12.21
C LYS A 223 -2.75 -0.51 -10.88
N GLY A 224 -1.64 -0.14 -10.26
CA GLY A 224 -1.68 0.79 -9.14
C GLY A 224 -0.34 1.44 -8.78
N ASP A 225 -0.43 2.57 -8.11
CA ASP A 225 0.70 3.34 -7.62
C ASP A 225 0.72 3.28 -6.08
N LEU A 226 1.85 2.87 -5.53
CA LEU A 226 2.13 2.93 -4.10
C LEU A 226 2.80 4.28 -3.78
N LEU A 227 2.09 5.11 -3.02
CA LEU A 227 2.57 6.41 -2.57
C LEU A 227 2.87 6.37 -1.08
N HIS A 228 3.81 7.20 -0.62
CA HIS A 228 3.94 7.53 0.78
C HIS A 228 3.92 9.04 0.98
N THR A 229 3.27 9.45 2.06
CA THR A 229 3.17 10.84 2.48
C THR A 229 3.78 10.98 3.87
N GLN A 230 4.65 11.99 4.05
CA GLN A 230 5.34 12.27 5.30
C GLN A 230 5.25 13.76 5.65
N LEU A 231 5.09 14.09 6.93
CA LEU A 231 5.24 15.45 7.43
C LEU A 231 6.68 15.65 7.91
N THR A 232 7.49 16.36 7.12
CA THR A 232 8.94 16.49 7.39
C THR A 232 9.29 17.72 8.21
N GLN A 233 8.45 18.75 8.15
CA GLN A 233 8.55 20.00 8.91
C GLN A 233 7.12 20.46 9.21
N PRO A 234 6.92 21.42 10.14
CA PRO A 234 5.61 22.01 10.39
C PRO A 234 4.91 22.41 9.08
N SER A 235 3.69 21.90 8.89
CA SER A 235 2.85 22.13 7.70
C SER A 235 3.47 21.74 6.34
N LYS A 236 4.59 21.01 6.30
CA LYS A 236 5.30 20.64 5.06
C LYS A 236 5.26 19.14 4.78
N TYR A 237 4.37 18.77 3.88
CA TYR A 237 4.22 17.40 3.41
C TYR A 237 5.13 17.08 2.23
N ILE A 238 5.70 15.88 2.23
CA ILE A 238 6.40 15.31 1.09
C ILE A 238 5.62 14.08 0.64
N ILE A 239 5.38 13.97 -0.67
CA ILE A 239 4.77 12.80 -1.31
C ILE A 239 5.77 12.21 -2.29
N LYS A 240 5.95 10.89 -2.26
CA LYS A 240 6.76 10.18 -3.23
C LYS A 240 6.09 8.84 -3.58
N ARG A 241 6.43 8.32 -4.77
CA ARG A 241 6.12 6.94 -5.13
C ARG A 241 7.17 6.02 -4.50
N SER A 242 6.73 4.96 -3.83
CA SER A 242 7.63 4.04 -3.11
C SER A 242 8.33 3.04 -4.04
N CYS A 243 7.70 2.69 -5.16
CA CYS A 243 8.20 1.69 -6.10
C CYS A 243 7.72 1.97 -7.52
N THR A 244 8.13 1.12 -8.48
CA THR A 244 7.51 1.12 -9.80
C THR A 244 6.03 0.71 -9.71
N ARG A 245 5.26 1.10 -10.72
CA ARG A 245 3.82 0.83 -10.80
C ARG A 245 3.56 -0.67 -10.74
N ILE A 246 2.71 -1.09 -9.81
CA ILE A 246 2.27 -2.48 -9.72
C ILE A 246 1.28 -2.78 -10.85
N ARG A 247 1.32 -4.01 -11.37
CA ARG A 247 0.37 -4.49 -12.36
C ARG A 247 0.02 -5.95 -12.11
N VAL A 248 -1.26 -6.26 -12.07
CA VAL A 248 -1.75 -7.65 -12.05
C VAL A 248 -1.29 -8.35 -13.33
N PRO A 249 -0.75 -9.58 -13.27
CA PRO A 249 -0.28 -10.30 -14.46
C PRO A 249 -1.36 -10.43 -15.52
N LEU A 250 -1.08 -9.97 -16.75
CA LEU A 250 -2.03 -10.01 -17.87
C LEU A 250 -2.19 -11.40 -18.46
N LYS A 251 -1.22 -12.29 -18.22
CA LYS A 251 -1.26 -13.68 -18.68
C LYS A 251 -1.13 -14.59 -17.47
N PRO A 252 -1.93 -15.66 -17.37
CA PRO A 252 -1.83 -16.61 -16.25
C PRO A 252 -0.55 -17.45 -16.29
N THR A 253 0.23 -17.37 -17.37
CA THR A 253 1.49 -18.08 -17.55
C THR A 253 2.73 -17.22 -17.33
N ASP A 254 2.55 -15.96 -16.94
CA ASP A 254 3.64 -15.01 -16.75
C ASP A 254 4.12 -15.05 -15.30
N ALA A 255 5.10 -15.94 -15.05
CA ALA A 255 5.67 -16.15 -13.73
C ALA A 255 6.42 -14.91 -13.21
N ASP A 256 7.16 -14.23 -14.09
CA ASP A 256 7.99 -13.08 -13.72
C ASP A 256 7.10 -11.88 -13.34
N ALA A 257 6.02 -11.64 -14.10
CA ALA A 257 5.04 -10.63 -13.74
C ALA A 257 4.33 -10.95 -12.42
N MET A 258 4.00 -12.22 -12.16
CA MET A 258 3.40 -12.64 -10.89
C MET A 258 4.37 -12.45 -9.71
N GLU A 259 5.65 -12.77 -9.90
CA GLU A 259 6.66 -12.56 -8.87
C GLU A 259 6.80 -11.07 -8.52
N LEU A 260 6.93 -10.19 -9.53
CA LEU A 260 7.02 -8.75 -9.31
C LEU A 260 5.76 -8.18 -8.63
N PHE A 261 4.58 -8.66 -9.04
CA PHE A 261 3.30 -8.29 -8.45
C PHE A 261 3.27 -8.61 -6.95
N LEU A 262 3.62 -9.86 -6.59
CA LEU A 262 3.62 -10.32 -5.20
C LEU A 262 4.68 -9.60 -4.35
N GLN A 263 5.89 -9.40 -4.88
CA GLN A 263 6.95 -8.65 -4.19
C GLN A 263 6.52 -7.21 -3.86
N THR A 264 5.81 -6.56 -4.78
CA THR A 264 5.33 -5.18 -4.57
C THR A 264 4.23 -5.14 -3.51
N LEU A 265 3.33 -6.13 -3.48
CA LEU A 265 2.32 -6.26 -2.42
C LEU A 265 2.95 -6.53 -1.05
N MET A 266 4.02 -7.34 -1.00
CA MET A 266 4.77 -7.60 0.23
C MET A 266 5.39 -6.32 0.76
N LEU A 267 6.04 -5.53 -0.10
CA LEU A 267 6.60 -4.24 0.29
C LEU A 267 5.52 -3.34 0.90
N PHE A 268 4.34 -3.25 0.29
CA PHE A 268 3.24 -2.48 0.83
C PHE A 268 2.79 -2.98 2.21
N LYS A 269 2.62 -4.30 2.36
CA LYS A 269 2.24 -4.92 3.64
C LYS A 269 3.26 -4.60 4.73
N GLU A 270 4.54 -4.84 4.48
CA GLU A 270 5.63 -4.63 5.43
C GLU A 270 5.68 -3.16 5.89
N GLN A 271 5.61 -2.22 4.95
CA GLN A 271 5.62 -0.79 5.24
C GLN A 271 4.44 -0.34 6.11
N VAL A 272 3.24 -0.85 5.82
CA VAL A 272 2.03 -0.53 6.59
C VAL A 272 2.08 -1.19 7.98
N GLU A 273 2.55 -2.44 8.08
CA GLU A 273 2.67 -3.16 9.36
C GLU A 273 3.72 -2.55 10.27
N GLU A 274 4.88 -2.15 9.73
CA GLU A 274 5.93 -1.45 10.48
C GLU A 274 5.40 -0.13 11.05
N THR A 275 4.69 0.65 10.22
CA THR A 275 4.04 1.88 10.66
C THR A 275 2.99 1.61 11.74
N ALA A 276 2.17 0.56 11.56
CA ALA A 276 1.15 0.16 12.52
C ALA A 276 1.75 -0.23 13.88
N ALA A 277 2.80 -1.05 13.85
CA ALA A 277 3.50 -1.52 15.04
C ALA A 277 4.16 -0.37 15.79
N SER A 278 4.87 0.50 15.07
CA SER A 278 5.53 1.68 15.65
C SER A 278 4.52 2.61 16.36
N ILE A 279 3.44 3.00 15.67
CA ILE A 279 2.40 3.86 16.25
C ILE A 279 1.72 3.17 17.45
N LYS A 280 1.39 1.89 17.32
CA LYS A 280 0.75 1.13 18.40
C LYS A 280 1.64 1.06 19.63
N ASP A 281 2.93 0.77 19.46
CA ASP A 281 3.90 0.67 20.55
C ASP A 281 4.11 2.02 21.23
N ASP A 282 4.19 3.12 20.48
CA ASP A 282 4.30 4.47 21.05
C ASP A 282 3.06 4.83 21.89
N ILE A 283 1.86 4.48 21.40
CA ILE A 283 0.62 4.70 22.15
C ILE A 283 0.60 3.87 23.44
N ILE A 284 0.94 2.58 23.37
CA ILE A 284 0.96 1.69 24.53
C ILE A 284 1.98 2.17 25.57
N LYS A 285 3.22 2.49 25.16
CA LYS A 285 4.25 3.03 26.06
C LYS A 285 3.81 4.31 26.74
N ALA A 286 3.11 5.19 26.03
CA ALA A 286 2.58 6.43 26.60
C ALA A 286 1.46 6.18 27.63
N ILE A 287 0.64 5.13 27.44
CA ILE A 287 -0.39 4.72 28.40
C ILE A 287 0.26 4.09 29.64
N ASP A 288 1.22 3.18 29.46
CA ASP A 288 1.90 2.48 30.56
C ASP A 288 2.63 3.48 31.47
N ARG A 289 3.29 4.49 30.89
CA ARG A 289 3.91 5.60 31.65
C ARG A 289 2.93 6.43 32.48
N ARG A 290 1.66 6.52 32.05
CA ARG A 290 0.61 7.21 32.82
C ARG A 290 0.00 6.31 33.89
N GLY A 291 0.02 5.00 33.69
CA GLY A 291 -0.45 3.99 34.64
C GLY A 291 0.56 3.61 35.71
N SER A 292 1.86 3.87 35.50
CA SER A 292 2.91 3.58 36.50
C SER A 292 2.91 4.59 37.64
N PHE A 293 3.36 4.16 38.83
CA PHE A 293 3.58 5.03 40.00
C PHE A 293 4.81 5.95 39.85
N ASP A 294 5.51 5.90 38.71
CA ASP A 294 6.71 6.72 38.44
C ASP A 294 6.52 8.22 38.65
N PRO A 295 5.36 8.84 38.30
CA PRO A 295 5.13 10.26 38.54
C PRO A 295 5.09 10.62 40.04
N VAL A 296 4.79 9.65 40.90
CA VAL A 296 4.71 9.80 42.36
C VAL A 296 6.07 9.53 43.02
N LEU A 297 6.85 8.61 42.46
CA LEU A 297 8.11 8.14 43.06
C LEU A 297 9.36 8.92 42.60
N ASN A 298 9.29 9.66 41.49
CA ASN A 298 10.47 10.36 40.98
C ASN A 298 10.12 11.70 40.29
N CYS A 299 10.27 12.82 41.02
CA CYS A 299 10.02 14.18 40.51
C CYS A 299 10.87 14.56 39.28
N ALA A 300 12.00 13.88 39.05
CA ALA A 300 12.89 14.11 37.91
C ALA A 300 12.35 13.50 36.59
N PHE A 301 11.37 12.60 36.64
CA PHE A 301 10.79 11.95 35.46
C PHE A 301 9.53 12.64 34.91
N LYS A 302 9.18 13.83 35.40
CA LYS A 302 8.25 14.75 34.72
C LYS A 302 8.84 15.34 33.42
N LYS A 303 9.55 14.55 32.60
CA LYS A 303 9.78 14.94 31.20
C LYS A 303 8.44 14.82 30.50
N ASN A 304 7.75 15.95 30.41
CA ASN A 304 6.59 16.09 29.54
C ASN A 304 6.94 15.47 28.19
N LEU A 305 6.13 14.51 27.73
CA LEU A 305 6.26 14.01 26.38
C LEU A 305 6.29 15.21 25.41
N PRO A 306 7.10 15.16 24.33
CA PRO A 306 7.09 16.23 23.35
C PRO A 306 5.66 16.46 22.85
N GLN A 307 5.35 17.70 22.45
CA GLN A 307 4.04 18.04 21.90
C GLN A 307 4.19 18.62 20.51
N PHE A 308 3.68 17.90 19.53
CA PHE A 308 3.78 18.25 18.11
C PHE A 308 2.50 18.89 17.56
N THR A 309 1.59 19.35 18.41
CA THR A 309 0.35 20.00 17.95
C THR A 309 0.59 21.24 17.10
N SER A 310 1.69 21.97 17.33
CA SER A 310 2.07 23.13 16.52
C SER A 310 2.48 22.75 15.09
N TRP A 311 2.81 21.48 14.81
CA TRP A 311 3.21 21.04 13.47
C TRP A 311 2.04 20.94 12.50
N ILE A 312 0.81 20.94 13.02
CA ILE A 312 -0.43 20.81 12.25
C ILE A 312 -1.31 22.06 12.35
N GLN A 313 -0.83 23.11 13.03
CA GLN A 313 -1.48 24.41 13.12
C GLN A 313 -1.05 25.25 11.91
N GLU A 314 -2.04 25.81 11.19
CA GLU A 314 -1.85 26.86 10.19
C GLU A 314 -1.75 28.23 10.86
#